data_AF-A0AAV9DV01-F1
#
_entry.id   AF-A0AAV9DV01-F1
#
_cell.length_a   1.000
_cell.length_b   1.000
_cell.length_c   1.000
_cell.angle_alpha   90.00
_cell.angle_beta   90.00
_cell.angle_gamma   90.00
#
_symmetry.space_group_name_H-M   'P 1'
#
loop_
_entity.id
_entity.type
_entity.pdbx_description
1 polymer ?
#
loop_
_entity_poly.entity_id
_entity_poly.type
_entity_poly.pdbx_seq_one_letter_code
_entity_poly.pdbx_strand_id
1 'polypeptide(L)'
;MNDSQLSAVSSCVSASQCAHENQIRLIWGPPGTGKTNTIAFLLRALQKMKCKTLTCAPTNVAVLQVASRFLRLVAGDPSQKGGRAFRLGDVALFGNRDRMEIVDVEIAQHVFLENCAKKLSHCFSPEKGWRHHIACMTDLLEDGVSQYTEKNNEYPTFKSFVKGRFKVVSESLIECLETLWTHLPSSSISETDFENIATACDLLRYLDQWLHKTKFSKTKLERLFTFSAEGGERPKLESDVALKITECLSILEGLLDTLELPKSSNEPFIVNYCLERATLIFCTVCCSAKLHRFAMEEPPEILVIDEAAQLKECEAFIPLQIPGIRHAILIGDECQLPAMVHSKVTKHEFD
;
A
#
# COMPACT_ATOMS: atom_id res chain seq x y z
N MET A 1 -22.79 -11.85 -7.58
CA MET A 1 -23.79 -10.78 -7.75
C MET A 1 -24.97 -11.32 -8.53
N ASN A 2 -26.17 -10.78 -8.32
CA ASN A 2 -27.32 -11.03 -9.19
C ASN A 2 -27.40 -9.95 -10.30
N ASP A 3 -28.36 -10.07 -11.22
CA ASP A 3 -28.50 -9.17 -12.37
C ASP A 3 -28.77 -7.72 -11.98
N SER A 4 -29.54 -7.47 -10.91
CA SER A 4 -29.83 -6.11 -10.46
C SER A 4 -28.59 -5.42 -9.88
N GLN A 5 -27.80 -6.13 -9.08
CA GLN A 5 -26.52 -5.64 -8.57
C GLN A 5 -25.55 -5.38 -9.72
N LEU A 6 -25.50 -6.27 -10.73
CA LEU A 6 -24.62 -6.13 -11.88
C LEU A 6 -25.00 -4.91 -12.73
N SER A 7 -26.29 -4.71 -12.96
CA SER A 7 -26.83 -3.53 -13.65
C SER A 7 -26.48 -2.25 -12.89
N ALA A 8 -26.65 -2.23 -11.56
CA ALA A 8 -26.31 -1.08 -10.73
C ALA A 8 -24.83 -0.71 -10.82
N VAL A 9 -23.93 -1.70 -10.70
CA VAL A 9 -22.47 -1.49 -10.83
C VAL A 9 -22.11 -1.00 -12.24
N SER A 10 -22.60 -1.67 -13.28
CA SER A 10 -22.32 -1.32 -14.68
C SER A 10 -22.77 0.10 -15.01
N SER A 11 -23.95 0.49 -14.53
CA SER A 11 -24.51 1.82 -14.74
C SER A 11 -23.65 2.90 -14.05
N CYS A 12 -23.17 2.65 -12.84
CA CYS A 12 -22.28 3.56 -12.12
C CYS A 12 -20.89 3.68 -12.78
N VAL A 13 -20.33 2.55 -13.21
CA VAL A 13 -19.05 2.52 -13.94
C VAL A 13 -19.15 3.30 -15.25
N SER A 14 -20.23 3.12 -16.00
CA SER A 14 -20.45 3.87 -17.24
C SER A 14 -20.52 5.38 -17.00
N ALA A 15 -21.15 5.80 -15.89
CA ALA A 15 -21.21 7.21 -15.51
C ALA A 15 -19.83 7.79 -15.18
N SER A 16 -18.99 7.03 -14.47
CA SER A 16 -17.62 7.48 -14.13
C SER A 16 -16.70 7.75 -15.32
N GLN A 17 -17.04 7.23 -16.51
CA GLN A 17 -16.26 7.46 -17.74
C GLN A 17 -16.72 8.72 -18.50
N CYS A 18 -17.81 9.35 -18.06
CA CYS A 18 -18.46 10.47 -18.73
C CYS A 18 -18.05 11.79 -18.06
N ALA A 19 -17.12 12.53 -18.67
CA ALA A 19 -16.67 13.83 -18.16
C ALA A 19 -17.61 15.00 -18.50
N HIS A 20 -18.70 14.77 -19.25
CA HIS A 20 -19.59 15.83 -19.73
C HIS A 20 -20.71 16.22 -18.75
N GLU A 21 -20.98 15.41 -17.73
CA GLU A 21 -22.05 15.65 -16.76
C GLU A 21 -21.66 15.25 -15.35
N ASN A 22 -22.09 16.04 -14.36
CA ASN A 22 -22.06 15.64 -12.96
C ASN A 22 -23.34 14.87 -12.65
N GLN A 23 -23.24 13.69 -12.01
CA GLN A 23 -24.39 12.83 -11.75
C GLN A 23 -24.47 12.37 -10.30
N ILE A 24 -25.67 12.38 -9.73
CA ILE A 24 -25.98 11.73 -8.46
C ILE A 24 -26.82 10.49 -8.75
N ARG A 25 -26.41 9.34 -8.22
CA ARG A 25 -27.07 8.05 -8.41
C ARG A 25 -27.46 7.46 -7.06
N LEU A 26 -28.66 6.88 -7.00
CA LEU A 26 -29.16 6.17 -5.84
C LEU A 26 -29.14 4.67 -6.12
N ILE A 27 -28.52 3.90 -5.22
CA ILE A 27 -28.67 2.45 -5.18
C ILE A 27 -29.47 2.10 -3.94
N TRP A 28 -30.67 1.58 -4.17
CA TRP A 28 -31.58 1.18 -3.13
C TRP A 28 -31.77 -0.33 -3.11
N GLY A 29 -31.98 -0.89 -1.92
CA GLY A 29 -32.41 -2.26 -1.75
C GLY A 29 -32.77 -2.57 -0.29
N PRO A 30 -33.78 -3.42 -0.02
CA PRO A 30 -34.17 -3.82 1.33
C PRO A 30 -33.03 -4.39 2.20
N PRO A 31 -33.22 -4.59 3.51
CA PRO A 31 -32.22 -5.24 4.37
C PRO A 31 -31.83 -6.63 3.83
N GLY A 32 -30.55 -6.98 3.94
CA GLY A 32 -30.04 -8.28 3.49
C GLY A 32 -29.82 -8.44 1.98
N THR A 33 -30.14 -7.44 1.16
CA THR A 33 -29.96 -7.50 -0.32
C THR A 33 -28.51 -7.35 -0.80
N GLY A 34 -27.55 -7.27 0.11
CA GLY A 34 -26.13 -7.22 -0.23
C GLY A 34 -25.65 -5.86 -0.76
N LYS A 35 -26.26 -4.75 -0.33
CA LYS A 35 -25.84 -3.37 -0.67
C LYS A 35 -24.34 -3.15 -0.48
N THR A 36 -23.80 -3.41 0.72
CA THR A 36 -22.36 -3.25 1.00
C THR A 36 -21.48 -4.18 0.16
N ASN A 37 -21.95 -5.39 -0.18
CA ASN A 37 -21.23 -6.26 -1.12
C ASN A 37 -21.20 -5.64 -2.52
N THR A 38 -22.32 -5.06 -2.96
CA THR A 38 -22.42 -4.35 -4.25
C THR A 38 -21.44 -3.18 -4.31
N ILE A 39 -21.29 -2.43 -3.21
CA ILE A 39 -20.28 -1.38 -3.09
C ILE A 39 -18.87 -1.96 -3.24
N ALA A 40 -18.53 -3.06 -2.59
CA ALA A 40 -17.20 -3.67 -2.73
C ALA A 40 -16.89 -4.04 -4.20
N PHE A 41 -17.85 -4.58 -4.95
CA PHE A 41 -17.69 -4.87 -6.38
C PHE A 41 -17.57 -3.59 -7.23
N LEU A 42 -18.35 -2.55 -6.92
CA LEU A 42 -18.23 -1.23 -7.55
C LEU A 42 -16.83 -0.64 -7.34
N LEU A 43 -16.34 -0.61 -6.10
CA LEU A 43 -15.01 -0.11 -5.76
C LEU A 43 -13.91 -0.90 -6.47
N ARG A 44 -14.07 -2.23 -6.62
CA ARG A 44 -13.14 -3.05 -7.41
C ARG A 44 -13.13 -2.69 -8.89
N ALA A 45 -14.29 -2.38 -9.48
CA ALA A 45 -14.37 -1.94 -10.87
C ALA A 45 -13.71 -0.56 -11.06
N LEU A 46 -14.07 0.42 -10.21
CA LEU A 46 -13.50 1.77 -10.23
C LEU A 46 -11.99 1.75 -10.03
N GLN A 47 -11.49 0.90 -9.12
CA GLN A 47 -10.08 0.73 -8.88
C GLN A 47 -9.33 0.13 -10.08
N LYS A 48 -9.89 -0.86 -10.78
CA LYS A 48 -9.28 -1.40 -12.00
C LYS A 48 -9.18 -0.34 -13.11
N MET A 49 -10.06 0.65 -13.09
CA MET A 49 -10.04 1.81 -13.98
C MET A 49 -9.18 2.97 -13.47
N LYS A 50 -8.54 2.81 -12.29
CA LYS A 50 -7.77 3.86 -11.60
C LYS A 50 -8.58 5.13 -11.31
N CYS A 51 -9.90 5.00 -11.14
CA CYS A 51 -10.74 6.11 -10.74
C CYS A 51 -10.57 6.39 -9.25
N LYS A 52 -10.03 7.58 -8.91
CA LYS A 52 -9.84 7.97 -7.53
C LYS A 52 -11.19 8.21 -6.86
N THR A 53 -11.47 7.41 -5.82
CA THR A 53 -12.80 7.28 -5.22
C THR A 53 -12.75 7.57 -3.71
N LEU A 54 -13.58 8.50 -3.26
CA LEU A 54 -13.85 8.74 -1.85
C LEU A 54 -15.05 7.90 -1.42
N THR A 55 -14.84 7.00 -0.47
CA THR A 55 -15.86 6.15 0.13
C THR A 55 -16.13 6.60 1.56
N CYS A 56 -17.37 6.95 1.82
CA CYS A 56 -17.83 7.46 3.10
C CYS A 56 -18.95 6.59 3.67
N ALA A 57 -19.11 6.66 4.98
CA ALA A 57 -20.29 6.15 5.68
C ALA A 57 -20.56 7.00 6.94
N PRO A 58 -21.77 6.99 7.52
CA PRO A 58 -22.12 7.76 8.71
C PRO A 58 -21.33 7.33 9.95
N THR A 59 -21.00 6.04 10.07
CA THR A 59 -20.38 5.47 11.28
C THR A 59 -19.07 4.76 10.98
N ASN A 60 -18.17 4.70 11.97
CA ASN A 60 -16.90 3.98 11.83
C ASN A 60 -17.12 2.49 11.50
N VAL A 61 -18.12 1.87 12.11
CA VAL A 61 -18.49 0.48 11.85
C VAL A 61 -18.87 0.27 10.40
N ALA A 62 -19.70 1.16 9.82
CA ALA A 62 -20.08 1.07 8.41
C ALA A 62 -18.87 1.24 7.47
N VAL A 63 -17.99 2.20 7.75
CA VAL A 63 -16.75 2.40 6.94
C VAL A 63 -15.88 1.13 6.97
N LEU A 64 -15.62 0.58 8.16
CA LEU A 64 -14.82 -0.64 8.32
C LEU A 64 -15.47 -1.85 7.63
N GLN A 65 -16.79 -1.92 7.66
CA GLN A 65 -17.55 -2.97 6.99
C GLN A 65 -17.44 -2.94 5.46
N VAL A 66 -17.42 -1.75 4.84
CA VAL A 66 -17.17 -1.61 3.40
C VAL A 66 -15.71 -1.98 3.10
N ALA A 67 -14.76 -1.42 3.85
CA ALA A 67 -13.33 -1.67 3.66
C ALA A 67 -12.99 -3.16 3.76
N SER A 68 -13.49 -3.86 4.79
CA SER A 68 -13.22 -5.29 5.00
C SER A 68 -13.77 -6.14 3.85
N ARG A 69 -14.97 -5.83 3.34
CA ARG A 69 -15.55 -6.54 2.18
C ARG A 69 -14.76 -6.32 0.91
N PHE A 70 -14.29 -5.09 0.67
CA PHE A 70 -13.42 -4.77 -0.46
C PHE A 70 -12.09 -5.53 -0.39
N LEU A 71 -11.42 -5.54 0.76
CA LEU A 71 -10.15 -6.25 0.94
C LEU A 71 -10.29 -7.77 0.75
N ARG A 72 -11.36 -8.38 1.28
CA ARG A 72 -11.65 -9.80 1.06
C ARG A 72 -11.87 -10.13 -0.41
N LEU A 73 -12.58 -9.25 -1.14
CA LEU A 73 -12.83 -9.42 -2.58
C LEU A 73 -11.51 -9.40 -3.36
N VAL A 74 -10.61 -8.51 -2.98
CA VAL A 74 -9.28 -8.39 -3.58
C VAL A 74 -8.40 -9.60 -3.25
N ALA A 75 -8.36 -10.04 -1.99
CA ALA A 75 -7.54 -11.16 -1.55
C ALA A 75 -7.94 -12.49 -2.22
N GLY A 76 -9.23 -12.66 -2.52
CA GLY A 76 -9.76 -13.84 -3.20
C GLY A 76 -9.65 -13.83 -4.73
N ASP A 77 -9.11 -12.78 -5.36
CA ASP A 77 -9.09 -12.64 -6.83
C ASP A 77 -8.00 -13.54 -7.47
N PRO A 78 -8.35 -14.55 -8.29
CA PRO A 78 -7.37 -15.43 -8.93
C PRO A 78 -6.44 -14.70 -9.91
N SER A 79 -6.87 -13.55 -10.43
CA SER A 79 -6.06 -12.73 -11.35
C SER A 79 -4.83 -12.08 -10.67
N GLN A 80 -4.73 -12.16 -9.34
CA GLN A 80 -3.53 -11.82 -8.58
C GLN A 80 -2.31 -12.68 -8.95
N LYS A 81 -2.51 -13.86 -9.55
CA LYS A 81 -1.42 -14.81 -9.88
C LYS A 81 -0.74 -14.57 -11.24
N GLY A 82 -1.22 -13.64 -12.05
CA GLY A 82 -0.71 -13.44 -13.42
C GLY A 82 -0.95 -12.06 -14.04
N GLY A 83 -1.30 -11.04 -13.24
CA GLY A 83 -1.48 -9.65 -13.67
C GLY A 83 -1.02 -8.68 -12.59
N ARG A 84 -1.10 -7.37 -12.88
CA ARG A 84 -0.73 -6.25 -11.99
C ARG A 84 -1.44 -6.44 -10.63
N ALA A 85 -0.72 -6.97 -9.63
CA ALA A 85 -1.28 -7.31 -8.33
C ALA A 85 -1.91 -6.07 -7.70
N PHE A 86 -3.01 -6.26 -6.97
CA PHE A 86 -3.62 -5.15 -6.26
C PHE A 86 -2.69 -4.66 -5.15
N ARG A 87 -2.40 -3.35 -5.11
CA ARG A 87 -1.52 -2.77 -4.09
C ARG A 87 -2.34 -2.25 -2.92
N LEU A 88 -2.04 -2.75 -1.72
CA LEU A 88 -2.73 -2.31 -0.49
C LEU A 88 -2.48 -0.82 -0.21
N GLY A 89 -1.32 -0.29 -0.58
CA GLY A 89 -1.01 1.14 -0.51
C GLY A 89 -1.89 2.05 -1.39
N ASP A 90 -2.66 1.50 -2.34
CA ASP A 90 -3.69 2.28 -3.06
C ASP A 90 -4.93 2.55 -2.21
N VAL A 91 -5.04 1.94 -1.02
CA VAL A 91 -6.16 2.11 -0.10
C VAL A 91 -5.71 2.90 1.12
N ALA A 92 -6.41 3.99 1.41
CA ALA A 92 -6.21 4.78 2.61
C ALA A 92 -7.48 4.82 3.45
N LEU A 93 -7.43 4.29 4.66
CA LEU A 93 -8.45 4.49 5.69
C LEU A 93 -7.93 5.49 6.71
N PHE A 94 -8.66 6.58 6.94
CA PHE A 94 -8.29 7.55 7.98
C PHE A 94 -9.50 7.95 8.84
N GLY A 95 -9.22 8.35 10.07
CA GLY A 95 -10.26 8.74 11.02
C GLY A 95 -9.69 9.07 12.39
N ASN A 96 -10.45 8.81 13.44
CA ASN A 96 -9.96 8.90 14.82
C ASN A 96 -9.73 7.49 15.33
N ARG A 97 -8.46 7.13 15.61
CA ARG A 97 -8.07 5.79 16.04
C ARG A 97 -8.88 5.27 17.23
N ASP A 98 -9.02 6.11 18.26
CA ASP A 98 -9.68 5.73 19.52
C ASP A 98 -11.18 5.46 19.33
N ARG A 99 -11.83 6.17 18.40
CA ARG A 99 -13.26 6.01 18.10
C ARG A 99 -13.54 4.93 17.07
N MET A 100 -12.58 4.59 16.22
CA MET A 100 -12.79 3.63 15.13
C MET A 100 -12.80 2.18 15.61
N GLU A 101 -12.18 1.88 16.76
CA GLU A 101 -12.17 0.54 17.37
C GLU A 101 -11.86 -0.56 16.34
N ILE A 102 -10.78 -0.37 15.57
CA ILE A 102 -10.43 -1.28 14.47
C ILE A 102 -10.00 -2.63 15.03
N VAL A 103 -10.90 -3.62 14.94
CA VAL A 103 -10.64 -5.01 15.36
C VAL A 103 -10.00 -5.84 14.24
N ASP A 104 -10.30 -5.50 12.98
CA ASP A 104 -9.76 -6.20 11.81
C ASP A 104 -8.26 -5.93 11.64
N VAL A 105 -7.45 -6.97 11.83
CA VAL A 105 -5.99 -6.88 11.81
C VAL A 105 -5.47 -6.45 10.44
N GLU A 106 -6.09 -6.90 9.34
CA GLU A 106 -5.66 -6.54 8.00
C GLU A 106 -5.87 -5.06 7.74
N ILE A 107 -7.04 -4.54 8.10
CA ILE A 107 -7.33 -3.10 8.02
C ILE A 107 -6.36 -2.30 8.89
N ALA A 108 -6.20 -2.71 10.15
CA ALA A 108 -5.34 -2.01 11.09
C ALA A 108 -3.87 -1.97 10.61
N GLN A 109 -3.36 -3.06 10.04
CA GLN A 109 -1.97 -3.16 9.65
C GLN A 109 -1.66 -2.60 8.28
N HIS A 110 -2.60 -2.68 7.33
CA HIS A 110 -2.29 -2.44 5.91
C HIS A 110 -3.03 -1.29 5.25
N VAL A 111 -4.09 -0.77 5.87
CA VAL A 111 -4.93 0.25 5.23
C VAL A 111 -5.15 1.46 6.13
N PHE A 112 -5.12 1.30 7.46
CA PHE A 112 -5.20 2.43 8.38
C PHE A 112 -3.95 3.31 8.26
N LEU A 113 -4.16 4.54 7.81
CA LEU A 113 -3.14 5.41 7.25
C LEU A 113 -2.05 5.75 8.27
N GLU A 114 -2.41 6.02 9.53
CA GLU A 114 -1.46 6.32 10.60
C GLU A 114 -0.52 5.14 10.89
N ASN A 115 -1.03 3.90 10.84
CA ASN A 115 -0.19 2.72 11.04
C ASN A 115 0.70 2.45 9.82
N CYS A 116 0.20 2.66 8.60
CA CYS A 116 0.99 2.53 7.38
C CYS A 116 2.13 3.56 7.35
N ALA A 117 1.82 4.81 7.68
CA ALA A 117 2.81 5.89 7.75
C ALA A 117 3.89 5.63 8.80
N LYS A 118 3.52 5.06 9.96
CA LYS A 118 4.48 4.64 10.98
C LYS A 118 5.42 3.53 10.51
N LYS A 119 4.93 2.56 9.73
CA LYS A 119 5.81 1.53 9.15
C LYS A 119 6.75 2.13 8.11
N LEU A 120 6.23 2.98 7.23
CA LEU A 120 7.01 3.67 6.21
C LEU A 120 8.04 4.66 6.80
N SER A 121 7.75 5.28 7.94
CA SER A 121 8.69 6.21 8.60
C SER A 121 9.98 5.50 9.00
N HIS A 122 9.90 4.23 9.43
CA HIS A 122 11.07 3.40 9.67
C HIS A 122 11.86 3.14 8.38
N CYS A 123 11.18 2.82 7.27
CA CYS A 123 11.83 2.61 5.98
C CYS A 123 12.49 3.87 5.42
N PHE A 124 11.99 5.07 5.74
CA PHE A 124 12.59 6.35 5.33
C PHE A 124 13.65 6.88 6.30
N SER A 125 13.99 6.13 7.35
CA SER A 125 15.06 6.50 8.27
C SER A 125 16.42 6.55 7.57
N PRO A 126 17.23 7.61 7.71
CA PRO A 126 18.57 7.65 7.13
C PRO A 126 19.52 6.56 7.64
N GLU A 127 19.33 6.10 8.89
CA GLU A 127 20.24 5.16 9.56
C GLU A 127 19.77 3.70 9.53
N LYS A 128 18.48 3.46 9.30
CA LYS A 128 17.85 2.13 9.38
C LYS A 128 16.78 1.91 8.32
N GLY A 129 16.81 2.74 7.27
CA GLY A 129 15.85 2.69 6.19
C GLY A 129 16.36 1.89 5.00
N TRP A 130 15.54 1.83 3.96
CA TRP A 130 15.83 1.06 2.76
C TRP A 130 17.15 1.50 2.09
N ARG A 131 17.41 2.82 1.97
CA ARG A 131 18.67 3.33 1.38
C ARG A 131 19.90 2.87 2.16
N HIS A 132 19.84 2.89 3.49
CA HIS A 132 20.92 2.44 4.36
C HIS A 132 21.16 0.93 4.19
N HIS A 133 20.09 0.14 4.21
CA HIS A 133 20.21 -1.31 4.10
C HIS A 133 20.67 -1.76 2.72
N ILE A 134 20.26 -1.07 1.65
CA ILE A 134 20.82 -1.30 0.32
C ILE A 134 22.32 -1.00 0.33
N ALA A 135 22.73 0.18 0.79
CA ALA A 135 24.14 0.56 0.83
C ALA A 135 25.00 -0.45 1.62
N CYS A 136 24.52 -0.90 2.79
CA CYS A 136 25.20 -1.93 3.58
C CYS A 136 25.27 -3.30 2.89
N MET A 137 24.24 -3.67 2.12
CA MET A 137 24.24 -4.92 1.37
C MET A 137 25.19 -4.83 0.16
N THR A 138 25.14 -3.75 -0.60
CA THR A 138 26.05 -3.46 -1.71
C THR A 138 27.50 -3.50 -1.24
N ASP A 139 27.82 -2.73 -0.19
CA ASP A 139 29.14 -2.69 0.42
C ASP A 139 29.62 -4.07 0.89
N LEU A 140 28.75 -4.89 1.49
CA LEU A 140 29.10 -6.26 1.88
C LEU A 140 29.40 -7.16 0.68
N LEU A 141 28.56 -7.08 -0.37
CA LEU A 141 28.69 -7.91 -1.57
C LEU A 141 29.90 -7.53 -2.42
N GLU A 142 30.32 -6.26 -2.38
CA GLU A 142 31.47 -5.75 -3.12
C GLU A 142 32.78 -5.85 -2.33
N ASP A 143 32.78 -5.45 -1.07
CA ASP A 143 34.00 -5.26 -0.28
C ASP A 143 33.98 -5.99 1.07
N GLY A 144 33.28 -7.13 1.11
CA GLY A 144 33.15 -7.93 2.33
C GLY A 144 34.51 -8.36 2.92
N VAL A 145 35.53 -8.62 2.09
CA VAL A 145 36.86 -9.03 2.55
C VAL A 145 37.55 -7.90 3.33
N SER A 146 37.56 -6.68 2.82
CA SER A 146 38.18 -5.55 3.52
C SER A 146 37.47 -5.25 4.84
N GLN A 147 36.14 -5.28 4.84
CA GLN A 147 35.35 -5.13 6.08
C GLN A 147 35.67 -6.18 7.14
N TYR A 148 35.94 -7.42 6.74
CA TYR A 148 36.36 -8.47 7.67
C TYR A 148 37.75 -8.18 8.26
N THR A 149 38.69 -7.69 7.44
CA THR A 149 40.04 -7.37 7.91
C THR A 149 40.07 -6.20 8.89
N GLU A 150 39.18 -5.23 8.74
CA GLU A 150 39.08 -4.07 9.64
C GLU A 150 38.45 -4.41 11.00
N LYS A 151 37.47 -5.34 11.03
CA LYS A 151 36.75 -5.77 12.25
C LYS A 151 37.51 -6.78 13.11
N ASN A 152 38.83 -6.62 13.16
CA ASN A 152 39.81 -7.51 13.77
C ASN A 152 39.32 -8.09 15.13
N ASN A 153 39.10 -9.41 15.18
CA ASN A 153 38.69 -10.24 16.32
C ASN A 153 37.20 -10.47 16.64
N GLU A 154 36.22 -9.92 15.90
CA GLU A 154 34.80 -10.24 16.16
C GLU A 154 34.36 -11.62 15.62
N TYR A 155 35.02 -12.13 14.58
CA TYR A 155 34.60 -13.36 13.90
C TYR A 155 35.77 -14.33 13.68
N PRO A 156 35.61 -15.63 14.00
CA PRO A 156 36.69 -16.61 13.89
C PRO A 156 37.08 -16.92 12.44
N THR A 157 36.17 -16.72 11.47
CA THR A 157 36.44 -16.94 10.05
C THR A 157 35.71 -15.93 9.16
N PHE A 158 36.23 -15.67 7.96
CA PHE A 158 35.52 -14.90 6.93
C PHE A 158 34.12 -15.46 6.63
N LYS A 159 34.00 -16.79 6.61
CA LYS A 159 32.71 -17.47 6.40
C LYS A 159 31.69 -17.14 7.50
N SER A 160 32.10 -17.16 8.78
CA SER A 160 31.21 -16.79 9.89
C SER A 160 30.85 -15.31 9.86
N PHE A 161 31.78 -14.45 9.44
CA PHE A 161 31.53 -13.01 9.26
C PHE A 161 30.45 -12.75 8.19
N VAL A 162 30.67 -13.24 6.96
CA VAL A 162 29.74 -13.03 5.85
C VAL A 162 28.37 -13.62 6.18
N LYS A 163 28.29 -14.83 6.75
CA LYS A 163 27.01 -15.43 7.15
C LYS A 163 26.24 -14.57 8.15
N GLY A 164 26.91 -14.15 9.23
CA GLY A 164 26.27 -13.36 10.28
C GLY A 164 25.82 -12.01 9.76
N ARG A 165 26.69 -11.31 9.03
CA ARG A 165 26.39 -9.98 8.52
C ARG A 165 25.37 -10.00 7.39
N PHE A 166 25.50 -10.91 6.42
CA PHE A 166 24.55 -11.04 5.32
C PHE A 166 23.14 -11.29 5.85
N LYS A 167 22.98 -12.23 6.79
CA LYS A 167 21.67 -12.55 7.37
C LYS A 167 21.01 -11.33 8.01
N VAL A 168 21.72 -10.60 8.85
CA VAL A 168 21.16 -9.42 9.54
C VAL A 168 20.76 -8.32 8.56
N VAL A 169 21.64 -8.03 7.58
CA VAL A 169 21.37 -6.98 6.59
C VAL A 169 20.26 -7.41 5.62
N SER A 170 20.23 -8.67 5.18
CA SER A 170 19.21 -9.18 4.26
C SER A 170 17.83 -9.24 4.91
N GLU A 171 17.72 -9.70 6.16
CA GLU A 171 16.44 -9.69 6.91
C GLU A 171 15.90 -8.26 7.03
N SER A 172 16.74 -7.30 7.43
CA SER A 172 16.35 -5.89 7.59
C SER A 172 15.99 -5.24 6.24
N LEU A 173 16.73 -5.56 5.18
CA LEU A 173 16.50 -5.04 3.83
C LEU A 173 15.19 -5.59 3.25
N ILE A 174 14.97 -6.90 3.35
CA ILE A 174 13.74 -7.55 2.87
C ILE A 174 12.53 -6.95 3.60
N GLU A 175 12.58 -6.80 4.92
CA GLU A 175 11.50 -6.19 5.69
C GLU A 175 11.18 -4.77 5.21
N CYS A 176 12.21 -3.95 4.96
CA CYS A 176 12.04 -2.61 4.41
C CYS A 176 11.40 -2.65 3.02
N LEU A 177 11.92 -3.47 2.11
CA LEU A 177 11.44 -3.57 0.73
C LEU A 177 10.00 -4.09 0.66
N GLU A 178 9.64 -5.07 1.47
CA GLU A 178 8.27 -5.58 1.57
C GLU A 178 7.31 -4.55 2.18
N THR A 179 7.78 -3.75 3.13
CA THR A 179 7.01 -2.64 3.71
C THR A 179 6.73 -1.57 2.65
N LEU A 180 7.75 -1.18 1.86
CA LEU A 180 7.59 -0.26 0.74
C LEU A 180 6.61 -0.81 -0.29
N TRP A 181 6.80 -2.07 -0.72
CA TRP A 181 5.93 -2.77 -1.66
C TRP A 181 4.46 -2.79 -1.21
N THR A 182 4.22 -3.04 0.07
CA THR A 182 2.87 -3.23 0.61
C THR A 182 2.14 -1.91 0.81
N HIS A 183 2.83 -0.90 1.35
CA HIS A 183 2.19 0.30 1.90
C HIS A 183 2.34 1.54 1.02
N LEU A 184 3.20 1.54 0.00
CA LEU A 184 3.27 2.66 -0.94
C LEU A 184 2.16 2.60 -1.98
N PRO A 185 1.50 3.74 -2.28
CA PRO A 185 0.57 3.83 -3.40
C PRO A 185 1.22 3.46 -4.72
N SER A 186 0.43 2.91 -5.64
CA SER A 186 0.92 2.45 -6.94
C SER A 186 1.52 3.57 -7.80
N SER A 187 1.07 4.80 -7.60
CA SER A 187 1.61 6.01 -8.25
C SER A 187 2.98 6.45 -7.71
N SER A 188 3.44 5.87 -6.60
CA SER A 188 4.75 6.23 -5.99
C SER A 188 5.93 5.44 -6.55
N ILE A 189 5.69 4.33 -7.24
CA ILE A 189 6.73 3.39 -7.68
C ILE A 189 6.39 2.92 -9.10
N SER A 190 7.38 2.94 -9.99
CA SER A 190 7.23 2.41 -11.34
C SER A 190 6.97 0.90 -11.34
N GLU A 191 6.39 0.34 -12.42
CA GLU A 191 6.24 -1.12 -12.51
C GLU A 191 7.59 -1.84 -12.51
N THR A 192 8.60 -1.24 -13.12
CA THR A 192 9.95 -1.82 -13.18
C THR A 192 10.59 -1.86 -11.81
N ASP A 193 10.50 -0.78 -11.03
CA ASP A 193 11.05 -0.75 -9.67
C ASP A 193 10.31 -1.71 -8.75
N PHE A 194 9.02 -1.90 -8.99
CA PHE A 194 8.24 -2.92 -8.30
C PHE A 194 8.81 -4.32 -8.60
N GLU A 195 8.88 -4.73 -9.87
CA GLU A 195 9.48 -6.03 -10.25
C GLU A 195 10.91 -6.21 -9.72
N ASN A 196 11.70 -5.14 -9.72
CA ASN A 196 13.04 -5.09 -9.13
C ASN A 196 13.02 -5.35 -7.61
N ILE A 197 12.08 -4.75 -6.86
CA ILE A 197 11.92 -5.02 -5.42
C ILE A 197 11.64 -6.50 -5.17
N ALA A 198 10.70 -7.10 -5.92
CA ALA A 198 10.37 -8.52 -5.77
C ALA A 198 11.57 -9.42 -6.07
N THR A 199 12.26 -9.14 -7.19
CA THR A 199 13.45 -9.89 -7.62
C THR A 199 14.60 -9.74 -6.62
N ALA A 200 14.81 -8.54 -6.07
CA ALA A 200 15.81 -8.31 -5.02
C ALA A 200 15.53 -9.16 -3.78
N CYS A 201 14.29 -9.19 -3.29
CA CYS A 201 13.91 -10.02 -2.15
C CYS A 201 14.17 -11.52 -2.41
N ASP A 202 13.84 -12.02 -3.60
CA ASP A 202 14.05 -13.42 -3.96
C ASP A 202 15.55 -13.77 -4.10
N LEU A 203 16.34 -12.88 -4.69
CA LEU A 203 17.79 -13.03 -4.77
C LEU A 203 18.44 -13.03 -3.38
N LEU A 204 18.05 -12.11 -2.49
CA LEU A 204 18.56 -12.05 -1.13
C LEU A 204 18.25 -13.32 -0.34
N ARG A 205 17.02 -13.84 -0.44
CA ARG A 205 16.64 -15.13 0.17
C ARG A 205 17.42 -16.30 -0.42
N TYR A 206 17.60 -16.33 -1.73
CA TYR A 206 18.39 -17.35 -2.41
C TYR A 206 19.84 -17.35 -1.91
N LEU A 207 20.47 -16.17 -1.87
CA LEU A 207 21.85 -16.00 -1.42
C LEU A 207 22.01 -16.38 0.06
N ASP A 208 21.07 -16.03 0.93
CA ASP A 208 21.10 -16.44 2.34
C ASP A 208 21.04 -17.98 2.49
N GLN A 209 20.11 -18.63 1.80
CA GLN A 209 20.00 -20.09 1.81
C GLN A 209 21.26 -20.76 1.25
N TRP A 210 21.82 -20.20 0.18
CA TRP A 210 23.03 -20.68 -0.45
C TRP A 210 24.23 -20.56 0.50
N LEU A 211 24.41 -19.43 1.19
CA LEU A 211 25.46 -19.26 2.20
C LEU A 211 25.35 -20.31 3.29
N HIS A 212 24.13 -20.63 3.75
CA HIS A 212 23.90 -21.63 4.79
C HIS A 212 24.26 -23.06 4.37
N LYS A 213 23.83 -23.51 3.19
CA LYS A 213 23.95 -24.90 2.73
C LYS A 213 25.35 -25.31 2.27
N THR A 214 26.21 -24.36 1.93
CA THR A 214 27.41 -24.66 1.15
C THR A 214 28.69 -24.92 1.97
N LYS A 215 29.48 -25.89 1.49
CA LYS A 215 30.83 -26.18 1.97
C LYS A 215 31.85 -25.65 0.95
N PHE A 216 32.29 -24.40 1.12
CA PHE A 216 33.36 -23.81 0.30
C PHE A 216 34.73 -23.86 0.98
N SER A 217 35.78 -23.89 0.16
CA SER A 217 37.11 -23.49 0.60
C SER A 217 37.13 -21.98 0.88
N LYS A 218 37.91 -21.56 1.88
CA LYS A 218 38.08 -20.15 2.29
C LYS A 218 38.33 -19.23 1.08
N THR A 219 39.25 -19.63 0.20
CA THR A 219 39.69 -18.88 -0.99
C THR A 219 38.60 -18.64 -2.04
N LYS A 220 37.64 -19.56 -2.21
CA LYS A 220 36.55 -19.37 -3.18
C LYS A 220 35.52 -18.35 -2.69
N LEU A 221 35.25 -18.35 -1.38
CA LEU A 221 34.31 -17.42 -0.77
C LEU A 221 34.87 -15.99 -0.77
N GLU A 222 36.14 -15.81 -0.41
CA GLU A 222 36.80 -14.49 -0.44
C GLU A 222 36.73 -13.87 -1.84
N ARG A 223 37.02 -14.64 -2.90
CA ARG A 223 36.94 -14.17 -4.29
C ARG A 223 35.54 -13.74 -4.75
N LEU A 224 34.47 -14.23 -4.13
CA LEU A 224 33.09 -13.85 -4.48
C LEU A 224 32.67 -12.51 -3.87
N PHE A 225 33.30 -12.13 -2.77
CA PHE A 225 32.99 -10.92 -1.98
C PHE A 225 34.16 -9.92 -2.04
N THR A 226 34.88 -9.92 -3.17
CA THR A 226 35.92 -8.94 -3.49
C THR A 226 35.64 -8.40 -4.88
N PHE A 227 35.31 -7.12 -4.99
CA PHE A 227 35.16 -6.40 -6.24
C PHE A 227 36.49 -5.71 -6.60
N SER A 228 36.93 -5.83 -7.85
CA SER A 228 38.17 -5.18 -8.30
C SER A 228 37.81 -3.82 -8.89
N ALA A 229 38.07 -2.75 -8.14
CA ALA A 229 37.80 -1.38 -8.55
C ALA A 229 38.64 -0.88 -9.77
N GLU A 230 39.54 -1.70 -10.31
CA GLU A 230 40.40 -1.35 -11.44
C GLU A 230 40.01 -2.09 -12.72
N GLY A 231 38.87 -1.75 -13.31
CA GLY A 231 38.51 -2.13 -14.69
C GLY A 231 38.46 -3.64 -15.01
N GLY A 232 38.49 -4.49 -14.00
CA GLY A 232 38.46 -5.94 -14.15
C GLY A 232 37.05 -6.47 -13.97
N GLU A 233 36.53 -7.17 -14.98
CA GLU A 233 35.40 -8.08 -14.79
C GLU A 233 35.63 -8.89 -13.51
N ARG A 234 34.58 -9.07 -12.68
CA ARG A 234 34.59 -10.12 -11.64
C ARG A 234 35.20 -11.36 -12.27
N PRO A 235 36.09 -12.10 -11.56
CA PRO A 235 36.65 -13.31 -12.10
C PRO A 235 35.49 -14.10 -12.71
N LYS A 236 35.60 -14.54 -13.98
CA LYS A 236 34.64 -15.45 -14.62
C LYS A 236 34.64 -16.77 -13.84
N LEU A 237 34.10 -16.71 -12.65
CA LEU A 237 33.74 -17.85 -11.84
C LEU A 237 32.42 -18.23 -12.48
N GLU A 238 32.48 -19.19 -13.40
CA GLU A 238 31.34 -19.93 -13.93
C GLU A 238 30.67 -20.70 -12.77
N SER A 239 30.14 -19.95 -11.81
CA SER A 239 29.29 -20.45 -10.75
C SER A 239 28.04 -19.59 -10.81
N ASP A 240 26.89 -20.23 -10.94
CA ASP A 240 25.58 -19.57 -11.04
C ASP A 240 25.36 -18.50 -9.96
N VAL A 241 26.04 -18.63 -8.81
CA VAL A 241 25.92 -17.69 -7.69
C VAL A 241 26.65 -16.38 -7.95
N ALA A 242 27.80 -16.40 -8.61
CA ALA A 242 28.51 -15.16 -8.97
C ALA A 242 27.62 -14.27 -9.85
N LEU A 243 26.90 -14.89 -10.80
CA LEU A 243 25.90 -14.21 -11.62
C LEU A 243 24.75 -13.66 -10.77
N LYS A 244 24.23 -14.45 -9.82
CA LYS A 244 23.15 -14.01 -8.92
C LYS A 244 23.57 -12.86 -7.99
N ILE A 245 24.82 -12.81 -7.53
CA ILE A 245 25.32 -11.67 -6.77
C ILE A 245 25.41 -10.43 -7.66
N THR A 246 25.92 -10.56 -8.89
CA THR A 246 26.03 -9.43 -9.83
C THR A 246 24.64 -8.88 -10.20
N GLU A 247 23.68 -9.78 -10.46
CA GLU A 247 22.27 -9.43 -10.70
C GLU A 247 21.68 -8.69 -9.49
N CYS A 248 21.92 -9.21 -8.28
CA CYS A 248 21.45 -8.57 -7.04
C CYS A 248 22.02 -7.16 -6.88
N LEU A 249 23.33 -6.98 -7.07
CA LEU A 249 23.96 -5.65 -7.01
C LEU A 249 23.36 -4.67 -8.02
N SER A 250 23.25 -5.09 -9.29
CA SER A 250 22.71 -4.23 -10.35
C SER A 250 21.28 -3.78 -10.05
N ILE A 251 20.46 -4.66 -9.48
CA ILE A 251 19.09 -4.32 -9.08
C ILE A 251 19.10 -3.36 -7.88
N LEU A 252 19.91 -3.65 -6.87
CA LEU A 252 20.01 -2.82 -5.66
C LEU A 252 20.51 -1.41 -5.95
N GLU A 253 21.53 -1.27 -6.79
CA GLU A 253 22.04 0.02 -7.27
C GLU A 253 21.00 0.74 -8.12
N GLY A 254 20.36 0.02 -9.06
CA GLY A 254 19.27 0.57 -9.86
C GLY A 254 18.15 1.16 -8.99
N LEU A 255 17.74 0.44 -7.95
CA LEU A 255 16.72 0.92 -6.99
C LEU A 255 17.16 2.17 -6.22
N LEU A 256 18.45 2.36 -5.92
CA LEU A 256 18.93 3.59 -5.26
C LEU A 256 18.77 4.83 -6.14
N ASP A 257 18.92 4.63 -7.46
CA ASP A 257 18.87 5.67 -8.47
C ASP A 257 17.43 5.99 -8.92
N THR A 258 16.57 4.99 -9.06
CA THR A 258 15.22 5.14 -9.63
C THR A 258 14.13 5.41 -8.59
N LEU A 259 14.28 4.94 -7.34
CA LEU A 259 13.27 5.14 -6.29
C LEU A 259 13.32 6.58 -5.74
N GLU A 260 12.49 7.43 -6.34
CA GLU A 260 12.23 8.81 -5.90
C GLU A 260 11.22 8.87 -4.75
N LEU A 261 11.60 8.30 -3.61
CA LEU A 261 10.77 8.27 -2.40
C LEU A 261 11.07 9.43 -1.44
N PRO A 262 10.13 9.78 -0.54
CA PRO A 262 10.37 10.75 0.52
C PRO A 262 11.67 10.53 1.29
N LYS A 263 12.41 11.61 1.53
CA LYS A 263 13.62 11.62 2.38
C LYS A 263 13.32 11.87 3.86
N SER A 264 12.06 12.16 4.20
CA SER A 264 11.64 12.49 5.56
C SER A 264 10.96 11.30 6.21
N SER A 265 11.40 10.96 7.42
CA SER A 265 10.72 10.00 8.31
C SER A 265 9.60 10.65 9.14
N ASN A 266 9.18 11.87 8.83
CA ASN A 266 8.10 12.56 9.52
C ASN A 266 6.74 11.88 9.22
N GLU A 267 6.14 11.26 10.22
CA GLU A 267 4.87 10.51 10.05
C GLU A 267 3.72 11.37 9.47
N PRO A 268 3.43 12.59 9.98
CA PRO A 268 2.43 13.47 9.35
C PRO A 268 2.69 13.75 7.87
N PHE A 269 3.94 13.96 7.47
CA PHE A 269 4.29 14.14 6.06
C PHE A 269 3.95 12.88 5.25
N ILE A 270 4.28 11.69 5.76
CA ILE A 270 4.04 10.41 5.09
C ILE A 270 2.54 10.11 4.99
N VAL A 271 1.76 10.41 6.04
CA VAL A 271 0.29 10.33 6.02
C VAL A 271 -0.26 11.14 4.85
N ASN A 272 0.20 12.39 4.70
CA ASN A 272 -0.25 13.26 3.61
C ASN A 272 0.17 12.71 2.24
N TYR A 273 1.43 12.29 2.11
CA TYR A 273 1.99 11.70 0.91
C TYR A 273 1.18 10.50 0.41
N CYS A 274 0.86 9.56 1.31
CA CYS A 274 0.08 8.37 1.01
C CYS A 274 -1.39 8.72 0.69
N LEU A 275 -2.02 9.62 1.45
CA LEU A 275 -3.41 10.01 1.24
C LEU A 275 -3.62 10.71 -0.12
N GLU A 276 -2.68 11.57 -0.50
CA GLU A 276 -2.71 12.26 -1.80
C GLU A 276 -2.62 11.26 -2.97
N ARG A 277 -1.89 10.17 -2.81
CA ARG A 277 -1.61 9.20 -3.88
C ARG A 277 -2.50 7.96 -3.86
N ALA A 278 -3.29 7.76 -2.81
CA ALA A 278 -4.23 6.66 -2.70
C ALA A 278 -5.34 6.74 -3.77
N THR A 279 -5.72 5.59 -4.33
CA THR A 279 -6.82 5.48 -5.30
C THR A 279 -8.17 5.35 -4.60
N LEU A 280 -8.23 4.61 -3.51
CA LEU A 280 -9.46 4.41 -2.72
C LEU A 280 -9.29 5.00 -1.33
N ILE A 281 -10.11 5.96 -0.99
CA ILE A 281 -10.05 6.65 0.30
C ILE A 281 -11.30 6.29 1.11
N PHE A 282 -11.12 5.82 2.33
CA PHE A 282 -12.18 5.45 3.25
C PHE A 282 -12.14 6.35 4.48
N CYS A 283 -13.28 6.94 4.83
CA CYS A 283 -13.43 7.69 6.07
C CYS A 283 -14.91 7.84 6.45
N THR A 284 -15.22 8.36 7.63
CA THR A 284 -16.60 8.77 7.89
C THR A 284 -16.92 10.07 7.15
N VAL A 285 -18.20 10.30 6.89
CA VAL A 285 -18.69 11.53 6.25
C VAL A 285 -18.11 12.78 6.90
N CYS A 286 -18.13 12.90 8.22
CA CYS A 286 -17.54 14.03 8.93
C CYS A 286 -16.00 14.11 8.81
N CYS A 287 -15.31 12.97 8.74
CA CYS A 287 -13.84 12.95 8.60
C CYS A 287 -13.41 13.42 7.21
N SER A 288 -14.25 13.27 6.18
CA SER A 288 -13.94 13.72 4.82
C SER A 288 -13.57 15.21 4.77
N ALA A 289 -14.08 16.04 5.68
CA ALA A 289 -13.70 17.45 5.82
C ALA A 289 -12.19 17.69 5.96
N LYS A 290 -11.42 16.70 6.46
CA LYS A 290 -9.96 16.78 6.51
C LYS A 290 -9.36 16.94 5.12
N LEU A 291 -9.95 16.35 4.08
CA LEU A 291 -9.45 16.37 2.70
C LEU A 291 -9.34 17.79 2.12
N HIS A 292 -10.15 18.75 2.57
CA HIS A 292 -10.02 20.16 2.19
C HIS A 292 -8.69 20.80 2.60
N ARG A 293 -7.99 20.24 3.59
CA ARG A 293 -6.70 20.75 4.07
C ARG A 293 -5.54 20.27 3.22
N PHE A 294 -5.79 19.35 2.29
CA PHE A 294 -4.77 18.78 1.42
C PHE A 294 -4.94 19.40 0.03
N ALA A 295 -3.89 20.06 -0.45
CA ALA A 295 -3.80 20.41 -1.86
C ALA A 295 -3.48 19.13 -2.62
N MET A 296 -4.50 18.36 -2.99
CA MET A 296 -4.34 17.18 -3.83
C MET A 296 -4.28 17.63 -5.28
N GLU A 297 -3.19 17.32 -5.98
CA GLU A 297 -3.09 17.55 -7.43
C GLU A 297 -4.18 16.79 -8.20
N GLU A 298 -4.42 15.54 -7.80
CA GLU A 298 -5.47 14.68 -8.33
C GLU A 298 -6.49 14.38 -7.23
N PRO A 299 -7.56 15.16 -7.08
CA PRO A 299 -8.60 14.87 -6.10
C PRO A 299 -9.48 13.67 -6.51
N PRO A 300 -10.24 13.06 -5.58
CA PRO A 300 -11.24 12.06 -5.93
C PRO A 300 -12.31 12.65 -6.86
N GLU A 301 -12.70 11.89 -7.88
CA GLU A 301 -13.76 12.28 -8.84
C GLU A 301 -15.11 11.63 -8.52
N ILE A 302 -15.08 10.52 -7.77
CA ILE A 302 -16.24 9.72 -7.41
C ILE A 302 -16.40 9.70 -5.91
N LEU A 303 -17.61 10.01 -5.45
CA LEU A 303 -18.04 9.86 -4.07
C LEU A 303 -18.98 8.65 -3.97
N VAL A 304 -18.69 7.74 -3.05
CA VAL A 304 -19.55 6.62 -2.68
C VAL A 304 -19.94 6.80 -1.22
N ILE A 305 -21.24 6.83 -0.90
CA ILE A 305 -21.73 6.90 0.47
C ILE A 305 -22.55 5.64 0.78
N ASP A 306 -22.04 4.79 1.67
CA ASP A 306 -22.81 3.69 2.24
C ASP A 306 -23.70 4.19 3.38
N GLU A 307 -24.82 3.51 3.61
CA GLU A 307 -25.84 3.87 4.61
C GLU A 307 -26.31 5.35 4.50
N ALA A 308 -26.43 5.84 3.26
CA ALA A 308 -26.77 7.23 2.96
C ALA A 308 -28.14 7.66 3.53
N ALA A 309 -29.08 6.72 3.68
CA ALA A 309 -30.39 6.97 4.29
C ALA A 309 -30.31 7.33 5.79
N GLN A 310 -29.18 7.03 6.46
CA GLN A 310 -28.95 7.37 7.87
C GLN A 310 -28.32 8.76 8.06
N LEU A 311 -28.02 9.48 6.97
CA LEU A 311 -27.41 10.80 7.03
C LEU A 311 -28.45 11.91 7.14
N LYS A 312 -28.09 12.95 7.88
CA LYS A 312 -28.73 14.26 7.71
C LYS A 312 -28.26 14.86 6.38
N GLU A 313 -29.11 15.61 5.70
CA GLU A 313 -28.74 16.26 4.43
C GLU A 313 -27.47 17.12 4.55
N CYS A 314 -27.32 17.83 5.68
CA CYS A 314 -26.13 18.64 5.97
C CYS A 314 -24.85 17.81 6.14
N GLU A 315 -24.96 16.55 6.59
CA GLU A 315 -23.81 15.65 6.71
C GLU A 315 -23.39 15.19 5.31
N ALA A 316 -24.33 14.78 4.46
CA ALA A 316 -24.05 14.37 3.08
C ALA A 316 -23.36 15.48 2.27
N PHE A 317 -23.62 16.74 2.59
CA PHE A 317 -22.99 17.88 1.92
C PHE A 317 -21.48 17.98 2.16
N ILE A 318 -20.96 17.51 3.29
CA ILE A 318 -19.53 17.60 3.63
C ILE A 318 -18.63 16.95 2.56
N PRO A 319 -18.81 15.65 2.21
CA PRO A 319 -18.00 15.03 1.16
C PRO A 319 -18.38 15.50 -0.26
N LEU A 320 -19.60 15.98 -0.48
CA LEU A 320 -20.02 16.52 -1.78
C LEU A 320 -19.29 17.83 -2.14
N GLN A 321 -18.80 18.56 -1.13
CA GLN A 321 -18.02 19.78 -1.33
C GLN A 321 -16.54 19.52 -1.65
N ILE A 322 -16.06 18.28 -1.56
CA ILE A 322 -14.67 17.95 -1.87
C ILE A 322 -14.38 18.34 -3.33
N PRO A 323 -13.36 19.20 -3.59
CA PRO A 323 -12.99 19.58 -4.95
C PRO A 323 -12.73 18.34 -5.79
N GLY A 324 -13.15 18.33 -7.05
CA GLY A 324 -12.96 17.21 -7.97
C GLY A 324 -14.12 16.24 -8.06
N ILE A 325 -14.99 16.14 -7.06
CA ILE A 325 -16.16 15.25 -7.10
C ILE A 325 -17.09 15.66 -8.25
N ARG A 326 -17.29 14.72 -9.19
CA ARG A 326 -18.21 14.85 -10.34
C ARG A 326 -19.40 13.92 -10.23
N HIS A 327 -19.18 12.72 -9.68
CA HIS A 327 -20.21 11.71 -9.55
C HIS A 327 -20.37 11.28 -8.10
N ALA A 328 -21.61 11.25 -7.61
CA ALA A 328 -21.93 10.74 -6.29
C ALA A 328 -22.86 9.53 -6.40
N ILE A 329 -22.55 8.48 -5.65
CA ILE A 329 -23.31 7.23 -5.59
C ILE A 329 -23.73 7.08 -4.14
N LEU A 330 -25.02 7.27 -3.88
CA LEU A 330 -25.63 7.17 -2.57
C LEU A 330 -26.27 5.80 -2.46
N ILE A 331 -25.89 5.02 -1.44
CA ILE A 331 -26.41 3.68 -1.22
C ILE A 331 -27.10 3.65 0.13
N GLY A 332 -28.36 3.21 0.17
CA GLY A 332 -29.14 3.25 1.39
C GLY A 332 -30.48 2.55 1.27
N ASP A 333 -31.25 2.64 2.35
CA ASP A 333 -32.58 2.08 2.47
C ASP A 333 -33.38 2.96 3.42
N GLU A 334 -34.26 3.81 2.89
CA GLU A 334 -35.14 4.70 3.66
C GLU A 334 -36.13 3.95 4.53
N CYS A 335 -36.36 2.66 4.29
CA CYS A 335 -37.19 1.81 5.16
C CYS A 335 -36.43 1.32 6.40
N GLN A 336 -35.12 1.62 6.53
CA GLN A 336 -34.32 1.31 7.72
C GLN A 336 -34.26 2.48 8.71
N LEU A 337 -33.31 2.44 9.64
CA LEU A 337 -33.18 3.46 10.69
C LEU A 337 -32.95 4.85 10.08
N PRO A 338 -33.76 5.86 10.44
CA PRO A 338 -33.56 7.22 9.97
C PRO A 338 -32.35 7.86 10.65
N ALA A 339 -31.94 9.02 10.14
CA ALA A 339 -30.89 9.83 10.75
C ALA A 339 -31.21 10.16 12.22
N MET A 340 -30.23 9.98 13.10
CA MET A 340 -30.42 10.26 14.53
C MET A 340 -30.41 11.78 14.77
N VAL A 341 -31.54 12.30 15.26
CA VAL A 341 -31.70 13.68 15.76
C VAL A 341 -32.14 13.66 17.22
N HIS A 342 -31.50 14.48 18.07
CA HIS A 342 -31.88 14.58 19.49
C HIS A 342 -33.10 15.47 19.72
N SER A 343 -33.37 16.42 18.82
CA SER A 343 -34.50 17.33 18.90
C SER A 343 -35.81 16.59 18.62
N LYS A 344 -36.70 16.55 19.61
CA LYS A 344 -38.05 15.96 19.45
C LYS A 344 -38.88 16.74 18.43
N VAL A 345 -38.71 18.07 18.36
CA VAL A 345 -39.43 18.93 17.40
C VAL A 345 -39.07 18.53 15.98
N THR A 346 -37.77 18.40 15.70
CA THR A 346 -37.26 18.01 14.38
C THR A 346 -37.67 16.59 14.02
N LYS A 347 -37.83 15.69 15.00
CA LYS A 347 -38.27 14.31 14.70
C LYS A 347 -39.72 14.24 14.19
N HIS A 348 -40.60 15.13 14.66
CA HIS A 348 -42.02 15.11 14.30
C HIS A 348 -42.37 15.74 12.94
N GLU A 349 -41.43 16.46 12.30
CA GLU A 349 -41.67 17.13 11.02
C GLU A 349 -41.27 16.27 9.79
N PHE A 350 -40.62 15.12 10.00
CA PHE A 350 -40.08 14.26 8.94
C PHE A 350 -40.61 12.80 8.95
N ASP A 351 -41.50 12.46 9.90
CA ASP A 351 -42.32 11.24 9.90
C ASP A 351 -43.71 11.58 9.33
#